data_AF-A0A971N7Z9-F1
#
_entry.id   AF-A0A971N7Z9-F1
#
_cell.length_a   1.000
_cell.length_b   1.000
_cell.length_c   1.000
_cell.angle_alpha   90.00
_cell.angle_beta   90.00
_cell.angle_gamma   90.00
#
_symmetry.space_group_name_H-M   'P 1'
#
loop_
_entity.id
_entity.type
_entity.pdbx_description
1 polymer ?
#
loop_
_entity_poly.entity_id
_entity_poly.type
_entity_poly.pdbx_seq_one_letter_code
_entity_poly.pdbx_strand_id
1 'polypeptide(L)'
;MRYFTVTLGLILTLTLFFCVFLSVFPGFEIRTNELVIVDDREEVFRLIEKNTPIRIEITNERWGQAVLENPEVLFEVWKVLQEAKSYPNRYVPNQDRIEGYIYFRDGSREYFSISDRFQLGEYLLECKDDELNIAKLHRIFRHTLETKKNLLAMVEKAEEIFLFRAEDCFVPDSEKMVKITGDAKSQLLTCLALAEKVEESSDLTALLLEKGVEPLFHLTFYVKEGVEKETPIVLSVLSPDYFTLMDTGFLNRNVIYFKGFLFDYCCNRMKAK
;
A
#
# COMPACT_ATOMS: atom_id res chain seq x y z
N MET A 1 -27.51 -60.88 33.27
CA MET A 1 -26.28 -60.32 33.88
C MET A 1 -24.99 -60.62 33.12
N ARG A 2 -24.80 -61.79 32.50
CA ARG A 2 -23.54 -62.16 31.81
C ARG A 2 -23.18 -61.33 30.56
N TYR A 3 -24.17 -60.89 29.78
CA TYR A 3 -23.94 -60.09 28.57
C TYR A 3 -23.52 -58.65 28.88
N PHE A 4 -24.03 -58.08 29.97
CA PHE A 4 -23.74 -56.70 30.37
C PHE A 4 -22.28 -56.53 30.83
N THR A 5 -21.73 -57.53 31.52
CA THR A 5 -20.32 -57.55 31.93
C THR A 5 -19.37 -57.72 30.75
N VAL A 6 -19.78 -58.47 29.72
CA VAL A 6 -18.97 -58.67 28.52
C VAL A 6 -18.95 -57.41 27.66
N THR A 7 -20.10 -56.74 27.48
CA THR A 7 -20.17 -55.47 26.75
C THR A 7 -19.41 -54.36 27.46
N LEU A 8 -19.51 -54.28 28.79
CA LEU A 8 -18.77 -53.29 29.58
C LEU A 8 -17.25 -53.53 29.50
N GLY A 9 -16.83 -54.80 29.56
CA GLY A 9 -15.44 -55.18 29.40
C GLY A 9 -14.88 -54.77 28.03
N LEU A 10 -15.65 -55.00 26.95
CA LEU A 10 -15.24 -54.69 25.57
C LEU A 10 -15.13 -53.18 25.33
N ILE A 11 -16.04 -52.39 25.92
CA ILE A 11 -15.97 -50.92 25.88
C ILE A 11 -14.72 -50.44 26.60
N LEU A 12 -14.43 -50.97 27.79
CA LEU A 12 -13.24 -50.60 28.58
C LEU A 12 -11.94 -50.90 27.83
N THR A 13 -11.82 -52.06 27.17
CA THR A 13 -10.63 -52.39 26.36
C THR A 13 -10.49 -51.49 25.15
N LEU A 14 -11.57 -51.17 24.44
CA LEU A 14 -11.56 -50.23 23.32
C LEU A 14 -11.12 -48.83 23.74
N THR A 15 -11.62 -48.36 24.89
CA THR A 15 -11.27 -47.04 25.45
C THR A 15 -9.80 -46.98 25.84
N LEU A 16 -9.29 -48.05 26.47
CA LEU A 16 -7.87 -48.14 26.85
C LEU A 16 -6.97 -48.15 25.61
N PHE A 17 -7.35 -48.89 24.58
CA PHE A 17 -6.59 -48.94 23.32
C PHE A 17 -6.57 -47.57 22.62
N PHE A 18 -7.68 -46.82 22.68
CA PHE A 18 -7.75 -45.46 22.15
C PHE A 18 -6.88 -44.47 22.95
N CYS A 19 -6.84 -44.56 24.28
CA CYS A 19 -5.95 -43.74 25.11
C CYS A 19 -4.47 -44.03 24.84
N VAL A 20 -4.10 -45.31 24.70
CA VAL A 20 -2.72 -45.70 24.34
C VAL A 20 -2.38 -45.20 22.94
N PHE A 21 -3.30 -45.32 21.97
CA PHE A 21 -3.12 -44.78 20.62
C PHE A 21 -2.87 -43.26 20.62
N LEU A 22 -3.62 -42.49 21.41
CA LEU A 22 -3.40 -41.05 21.56
C LEU A 22 -2.07 -40.70 22.22
N SER A 23 -1.55 -41.54 23.11
CA SER A 23 -0.26 -41.31 23.78
C SER A 23 0.97 -41.70 22.94
N VAL A 24 0.82 -42.62 21.98
CA VAL A 24 1.93 -43.19 21.19
C VAL A 24 2.12 -42.49 19.84
N PHE A 25 1.09 -41.81 19.32
CA PHE A 25 1.18 -41.01 18.10
C PHE A 25 1.32 -39.51 18.43
N PRO A 26 2.55 -38.95 18.48
CA PRO A 26 2.73 -37.51 18.62
C PRO A 26 2.35 -36.86 17.28
N GLY A 27 1.26 -36.10 17.27
CA GLY A 27 0.75 -35.46 16.04
C GLY A 27 -0.72 -35.06 16.06
N PHE A 28 -1.50 -35.49 17.06
CA PHE A 28 -2.85 -34.96 17.31
C PHE A 28 -2.83 -33.87 18.38
N GLU A 29 -2.04 -32.81 18.15
CA GLU A 29 -2.27 -31.55 18.85
C GLU A 29 -3.54 -30.93 18.25
N ILE A 30 -4.68 -31.10 18.94
CA ILE A 30 -5.84 -30.24 18.70
C ILE A 30 -5.43 -28.84 19.15
N ARG A 31 -4.86 -28.05 18.24
CA ARG A 31 -4.55 -26.63 18.47
C ARG A 31 -5.86 -25.86 18.54
N THR A 32 -6.49 -25.88 19.69
CA THR A 32 -7.38 -24.79 20.10
C THR A 32 -6.53 -23.54 20.26
N ASN A 33 -6.91 -22.45 19.61
CA ASN A 33 -6.28 -21.13 19.79
C ASN A 33 -6.25 -20.77 21.29
N GLU A 34 -5.13 -21.05 21.95
CA GLU A 34 -4.88 -20.59 23.31
C GLU A 34 -4.58 -19.09 23.25
N LEU A 35 -5.42 -18.32 23.91
CA LEU A 35 -5.12 -16.95 24.32
C LEU A 35 -4.05 -17.07 25.41
N VAL A 36 -2.78 -17.05 25.00
CA VAL A 36 -1.64 -17.05 25.94
C VAL A 36 -1.57 -15.67 26.58
N ILE A 37 -2.04 -15.55 27.82
CA ILE A 37 -1.73 -14.39 28.67
C ILE A 37 -0.34 -14.65 29.24
N VAL A 38 0.68 -14.02 28.65
CA VAL A 38 2.08 -14.13 29.07
C VAL A 38 2.31 -13.22 30.28
N ASP A 39 2.60 -13.81 31.45
CA ASP A 39 2.82 -13.09 32.73
C ASP A 39 4.32 -12.78 32.99
N ASP A 40 5.21 -13.15 32.06
CA ASP A 40 6.66 -13.02 32.23
C ASP A 40 7.23 -11.84 31.42
N ARG A 41 7.67 -10.78 32.12
CA ARG A 41 8.14 -9.53 31.47
C ARG A 41 9.28 -9.76 30.49
N GLU A 42 10.20 -10.69 30.77
CA GLU A 42 11.31 -10.99 29.85
C GLU A 42 10.85 -11.66 28.56
N GLU A 43 9.84 -12.52 28.61
CA GLU A 43 9.29 -13.18 27.43
C GLU A 43 8.48 -12.19 26.59
N VAL A 44 7.75 -11.27 27.23
CA VAL A 44 7.11 -10.11 26.58
C VAL A 44 8.16 -9.21 25.91
N PHE A 45 9.28 -8.89 26.59
CA PHE A 45 10.35 -8.10 25.96
C PHE A 45 11.01 -8.83 24.80
N ARG A 46 11.23 -10.14 24.88
CA ARG A 46 11.73 -10.94 23.74
C ARG A 46 10.74 -10.99 22.58
N LEU A 47 9.43 -11.10 22.86
CA LEU A 47 8.39 -11.06 21.83
C LEU A 47 8.28 -9.67 21.17
N ILE A 48 8.48 -8.60 21.94
CA ILE A 48 8.57 -7.23 21.41
C ILE A 48 9.84 -7.08 20.56
N GLU A 49 11.01 -7.51 21.06
CA GLU A 49 12.27 -7.45 20.31
C GLU A 49 12.24 -8.27 19.01
N LYS A 50 11.63 -9.47 19.04
CA LYS A 50 11.48 -10.34 17.87
C LYS A 50 10.61 -9.73 16.79
N ASN A 51 9.58 -8.98 17.16
CA ASN A 51 8.54 -8.54 16.22
C ASN A 51 8.55 -7.04 15.93
N THR A 52 9.49 -6.25 16.48
CA THR A 52 9.54 -4.79 16.22
C THR A 52 10.22 -4.50 14.87
N PRO A 53 9.52 -3.90 13.90
CA PRO A 53 10.10 -3.44 12.64
C PRO A 53 11.12 -2.32 12.87
N ILE A 54 12.28 -2.40 12.23
CA ILE A 54 13.32 -1.35 12.25
C ILE A 54 13.46 -0.64 10.90
N ARG A 55 13.02 -1.29 9.82
CA ARG A 55 13.07 -0.77 8.45
C ARG A 55 12.07 -1.54 7.60
N ILE A 56 11.40 -0.85 6.69
CA ILE A 56 10.56 -1.49 5.68
C ILE A 56 10.98 -0.99 4.31
N GLU A 57 11.37 -1.92 3.44
CA GLU A 57 11.60 -1.66 2.02
C GLU A 57 10.31 -1.90 1.27
N ILE A 58 9.90 -0.91 0.50
CA ILE A 58 8.59 -0.86 -0.16
C ILE A 58 8.82 -0.69 -1.65
N THR A 59 8.14 -1.49 -2.46
CA THR A 59 8.20 -1.48 -3.91
C THR A 59 6.80 -1.47 -4.49
N ASN A 60 6.62 -0.71 -5.56
CA ASN A 60 5.43 -0.72 -6.39
C ASN A 60 5.88 -0.53 -7.85
N GLU A 61 5.21 -1.20 -8.79
CA GLU A 61 5.61 -1.19 -10.20
C GLU A 61 5.62 0.23 -10.80
N ARG A 62 4.62 1.06 -10.45
CA ARG A 62 4.48 2.44 -10.95
C ARG A 62 5.38 3.41 -10.19
N TRP A 63 5.29 3.38 -8.86
CA TRP A 63 5.95 4.36 -7.99
C TRP A 63 7.43 4.04 -7.72
N GLY A 64 7.90 2.84 -8.04
CA GLY A 64 9.26 2.42 -7.79
C GLY A 64 9.47 1.99 -6.34
N GLN A 65 10.58 2.42 -5.74
CA GLN A 65 11.02 1.93 -4.43
C GLN A 65 11.13 3.05 -3.40
N ALA A 66 10.81 2.74 -2.15
CA ALA A 66 10.99 3.63 -1.01
C ALA A 66 11.37 2.84 0.25
N VAL A 67 11.90 3.53 1.24
CA VAL A 67 12.30 2.93 2.52
C VAL A 67 11.64 3.72 3.65
N LEU A 68 10.97 3.00 4.56
CA LEU A 68 10.42 3.54 5.79
C LEU A 68 11.35 3.22 6.96
N GLU A 69 11.92 4.25 7.58
CA GLU A 69 12.80 4.13 8.75
C GLU A 69 12.33 5.01 9.93
N ASN A 70 11.23 5.77 9.77
CA ASN A 70 10.70 6.62 10.85
C ASN A 70 10.17 5.74 12.01
N PRO A 71 10.73 5.83 13.23
CA PRO A 71 10.35 4.97 14.34
C PRO A 71 8.88 5.07 14.75
N GLU A 72 8.29 6.26 14.70
CA GLU A 72 6.89 6.48 15.08
C GLU A 72 5.94 5.77 14.11
N VAL A 73 6.21 5.89 12.81
CA VAL A 73 5.42 5.25 11.76
C VAL A 73 5.63 3.72 11.77
N LEU A 74 6.87 3.26 11.99
CA LEU A 74 7.16 1.83 12.14
C LEU A 74 6.41 1.23 13.35
N PHE A 75 6.28 1.98 14.43
CA PHE A 75 5.49 1.58 15.59
C PHE A 75 3.99 1.50 15.28
N GLU A 76 3.46 2.38 14.43
CA GLU A 76 2.08 2.25 13.94
C GLU A 76 1.87 0.99 13.11
N VAL A 77 2.81 0.68 12.20
CA VAL A 77 2.78 -0.56 11.41
C VAL A 77 2.79 -1.76 12.34
N TRP A 78 3.70 -1.76 13.32
CA TRP A 78 3.82 -2.84 14.30
C TRP A 78 2.53 -3.11 15.06
N LYS A 79 1.83 -2.06 15.53
CA LYS A 79 0.53 -2.22 16.21
C LYS A 79 -0.47 -2.97 15.34
N VAL A 80 -0.58 -2.60 14.06
CA VAL A 80 -1.51 -3.27 13.14
C VAL A 80 -1.12 -4.74 12.95
N LEU A 81 0.18 -5.04 12.84
CA LEU A 81 0.65 -6.42 12.72
C LEU A 81 0.35 -7.26 13.96
N GLN A 82 0.44 -6.67 15.17
CA GLN A 82 0.13 -7.37 16.41
C GLN A 82 -1.36 -7.68 16.60
N GLU A 83 -2.23 -6.79 16.13
CA GLU A 83 -3.68 -6.93 16.27
C GLU A 83 -4.30 -7.88 15.23
N ALA A 84 -3.56 -8.18 14.16
CA ALA A 84 -4.05 -8.98 13.07
C ALA A 84 -4.06 -10.49 13.38
N LYS A 85 -5.07 -11.20 12.87
CA LYS A 85 -5.09 -12.66 12.87
C LYS A 85 -4.48 -13.20 11.59
N SER A 86 -3.64 -14.21 11.72
CA SER A 86 -3.02 -14.90 10.58
C SER A 86 -3.84 -16.11 10.13
N TYR A 87 -4.07 -16.23 8.83
CA TYR A 87 -4.65 -17.42 8.20
C TYR A 87 -3.71 -17.94 7.09
N PRO A 88 -3.48 -19.26 6.98
CA PRO A 88 -2.69 -19.82 5.89
C PRO A 88 -3.50 -19.77 4.59
N ASN A 89 -3.07 -18.95 3.62
CA ASN A 89 -3.68 -18.90 2.29
C ASN A 89 -2.72 -18.24 1.28
N ARG A 90 -2.84 -18.60 -0.02
CA ARG A 90 -1.91 -18.18 -1.11
C ARG A 90 -2.54 -17.26 -2.16
N TYR A 91 -3.71 -16.68 -1.93
CA TYR A 91 -4.35 -15.85 -2.96
C TYR A 91 -4.51 -14.39 -2.53
N VAL A 92 -3.78 -13.51 -3.21
CA VAL A 92 -3.95 -12.05 -3.15
C VAL A 92 -4.25 -11.57 -4.58
N PRO A 93 -5.39 -10.91 -4.83
CA PRO A 93 -5.67 -10.30 -6.13
C PRO A 93 -4.66 -9.19 -6.45
N ASN A 94 -4.44 -8.95 -7.75
CA ASN A 94 -3.21 -8.34 -8.27
C ASN A 94 -3.37 -6.86 -8.70
N GLN A 95 -4.39 -6.15 -8.22
CA GLN A 95 -4.58 -4.74 -8.52
C GLN A 95 -3.92 -3.89 -7.44
N ASP A 96 -3.14 -2.87 -7.82
CA ASP A 96 -2.57 -1.93 -6.86
C ASP A 96 -1.64 -2.56 -5.81
N ARG A 97 -0.81 -3.53 -6.25
CA ARG A 97 0.05 -4.28 -5.33
C ARG A 97 1.22 -3.41 -4.87
N ILE A 98 1.39 -3.30 -3.55
CA ILE A 98 2.61 -2.80 -2.91
C ILE A 98 3.27 -3.99 -2.21
N GLU A 99 4.56 -4.19 -2.42
CA GLU A 99 5.27 -5.34 -1.87
C GLU A 99 6.68 -4.97 -1.38
N GLY A 100 7.31 -5.85 -0.64
CA GLY A 100 8.68 -5.64 -0.22
C GLY A 100 9.06 -6.46 1.00
N TYR A 101 9.90 -5.89 1.85
CA TYR A 101 10.47 -6.60 3.00
C TYR A 101 10.41 -5.77 4.28
N ILE A 102 9.96 -6.40 5.36
CA ILE A 102 10.05 -5.89 6.72
C ILE A 102 11.29 -6.47 7.36
N TYR A 103 12.16 -5.60 7.87
CA TYR A 103 13.34 -5.96 8.63
C TYR A 103 13.04 -5.75 10.11
N PHE A 104 13.21 -6.79 10.91
CA PHE A 104 12.95 -6.77 12.34
C PHE A 104 14.23 -6.62 13.14
N ARG A 105 14.09 -6.18 14.38
CA ARG A 105 15.22 -5.93 15.28
C ARG A 105 16.04 -7.18 15.61
N ASP A 106 15.44 -8.37 15.56
CA ASP A 106 16.12 -9.65 15.73
C ASP A 106 16.98 -10.09 14.52
N GLY A 107 16.98 -9.29 13.44
CA GLY A 107 17.68 -9.57 12.20
C GLY A 107 16.89 -10.43 11.21
N SER A 108 15.67 -10.85 11.56
CA SER A 108 14.79 -11.54 10.61
C SER A 108 14.27 -10.57 9.54
N ARG A 109 13.95 -11.15 8.38
CA ARG A 109 13.42 -10.43 7.22
C ARG A 109 12.24 -11.19 6.64
N GLU A 110 11.07 -10.56 6.64
CA GLU A 110 9.85 -11.14 6.09
C GLU A 110 9.39 -10.39 4.85
N TYR A 111 9.00 -11.15 3.83
CA TYR A 111 8.33 -10.57 2.65
C TYR A 111 6.92 -10.12 3.03
N PHE A 112 6.47 -9.01 2.47
CA PHE A 112 5.07 -8.62 2.55
C PHE A 112 4.52 -8.24 1.18
N SER A 113 3.21 -8.36 1.04
CA SER A 113 2.44 -7.88 -0.09
C SER A 113 1.11 -7.31 0.40
N ILE A 114 0.69 -6.18 -0.14
CA ILE A 114 -0.59 -5.56 0.19
C ILE A 114 -1.31 -5.11 -1.07
N SER A 115 -2.60 -5.36 -1.11
CA SER A 115 -3.56 -4.85 -2.08
C SER A 115 -4.89 -4.67 -1.34
N ASP A 116 -5.91 -5.49 -1.63
CA ASP A 116 -7.14 -5.64 -0.85
C ASP A 116 -6.89 -6.28 0.52
N ARG A 117 -5.90 -7.17 0.60
CA ARG A 117 -5.48 -7.90 1.79
C ARG A 117 -4.01 -7.66 2.06
N PHE A 118 -3.60 -7.87 3.31
CA PHE A 118 -2.20 -7.82 3.70
C PHE A 118 -1.66 -9.24 3.90
N GLN A 119 -0.56 -9.56 3.23
CA GLN A 119 0.20 -10.79 3.36
C GLN A 119 1.54 -10.50 4.03
N LEU A 120 1.92 -11.34 4.99
CA LEU A 120 3.25 -11.36 5.62
C LEU A 120 3.79 -12.79 5.59
N GLY A 121 4.89 -13.01 4.87
CA GLY A 121 5.44 -14.33 4.60
C GLY A 121 4.41 -15.21 3.89
N GLU A 122 4.06 -16.34 4.51
CA GLU A 122 3.05 -17.28 4.00
C GLU A 122 1.63 -17.04 4.55
N TYR A 123 1.45 -16.00 5.37
CA TYR A 123 0.20 -15.75 6.09
C TYR A 123 -0.55 -14.54 5.54
N LEU A 124 -1.86 -14.68 5.37
CA LEU A 124 -2.75 -13.54 5.20
C LEU A 124 -3.16 -13.03 6.58
N LEU A 125 -3.11 -11.71 6.75
CA LEU A 125 -3.54 -11.03 7.95
C LEU A 125 -4.96 -10.46 7.74
N GLU A 126 -5.89 -10.88 8.59
CA GLU A 126 -7.25 -10.33 8.69
C GLU A 126 -7.41 -9.67 10.07
N CYS A 127 -7.89 -8.43 10.13
CA CYS A 127 -8.20 -7.73 11.38
C CYS A 127 -9.68 -7.93 11.73
N LYS A 128 -10.01 -8.19 13.01
CA LYS A 128 -11.41 -8.39 13.46
C LYS A 128 -12.33 -7.18 13.19
N ASP A 129 -11.76 -5.97 13.07
CA ASP A 129 -12.45 -4.75 12.65
C ASP A 129 -12.15 -4.51 11.15
N ASP A 130 -12.92 -5.20 10.31
CA ASP A 130 -12.61 -5.78 8.99
C ASP A 130 -12.07 -4.90 7.84
N GLU A 131 -11.80 -3.60 7.98
CA GLU A 131 -11.27 -2.78 6.85
C GLU A 131 -10.33 -1.65 7.26
N LEU A 132 -10.50 -1.09 8.46
CA LEU A 132 -9.87 0.18 8.85
C LEU A 132 -8.34 0.05 9.03
N ASN A 133 -7.88 -1.10 9.52
CA ASN A 133 -6.47 -1.32 9.85
C ASN A 133 -5.60 -1.69 8.62
N ILE A 134 -6.12 -2.49 7.69
CA ILE A 134 -5.41 -2.80 6.43
C ILE A 134 -5.37 -1.54 5.55
N ALA A 135 -6.46 -0.78 5.49
CA ALA A 135 -6.46 0.51 4.80
C ALA A 135 -5.44 1.49 5.41
N LYS A 136 -5.23 1.46 6.73
CA LYS A 136 -4.18 2.24 7.40
C LYS A 136 -2.78 1.82 6.94
N LEU A 137 -2.46 0.53 6.93
CA LEU A 137 -1.17 0.03 6.42
C LEU A 137 -0.95 0.43 4.96
N HIS A 138 -1.97 0.25 4.13
CA HIS A 138 -1.91 0.61 2.72
C HIS A 138 -1.62 2.10 2.54
N ARG A 139 -2.29 2.98 3.30
CA ARG A 139 -2.03 4.42 3.29
C ARG A 139 -0.60 4.76 3.74
N ILE A 140 -0.08 4.12 4.79
CA ILE A 140 1.30 4.33 5.27
C ILE A 140 2.30 3.99 4.18
N PHE A 141 2.19 2.80 3.57
CA PHE A 141 3.15 2.37 2.56
C PHE A 141 3.05 3.18 1.29
N ARG A 142 1.84 3.52 0.87
CA ARG A 142 1.61 4.41 -0.26
C ARG A 142 2.21 5.80 0.00
N HIS A 143 1.93 6.42 1.14
CA HIS A 143 2.49 7.73 1.49
C HIS A 143 4.03 7.70 1.48
N THR A 144 4.63 6.58 1.89
CA THR A 144 6.08 6.38 1.84
C THR A 144 6.60 6.32 0.39
N LEU A 145 5.82 5.76 -0.54
CA LEU A 145 6.15 5.73 -1.97
C LEU A 145 5.99 7.10 -2.66
N GLU A 146 5.07 7.93 -2.18
CA GLU A 146 4.67 9.23 -2.74
C GLU A 146 5.73 10.34 -2.52
N THR A 147 6.98 10.05 -2.88
CA THR A 147 8.10 10.99 -2.79
C THR A 147 8.28 11.77 -4.10
N LYS A 148 8.85 12.97 -4.01
CA LYS A 148 9.25 13.74 -5.20
C LYS A 148 10.19 12.96 -6.12
N LYS A 149 11.14 12.21 -5.54
CA LYS A 149 12.06 11.36 -6.31
C LYS A 149 11.29 10.34 -7.15
N ASN A 150 10.33 9.66 -6.55
CA ASN A 150 9.51 8.66 -7.23
C ASN A 150 8.60 9.29 -8.28
N LEU A 151 8.01 10.46 -7.99
CA LEU A 151 7.26 11.25 -8.98
C LEU A 151 8.12 11.56 -10.22
N LEU A 152 9.33 12.08 -10.03
CA LEU A 152 10.23 12.41 -11.14
C LEU A 152 10.59 11.16 -11.95
N ALA A 153 10.96 10.07 -11.28
CA ALA A 153 11.28 8.80 -11.94
C ALA A 153 10.08 8.23 -12.72
N MET A 154 8.87 8.39 -12.19
CA MET A 154 7.63 7.96 -12.82
C MET A 154 7.34 8.77 -14.09
N VAL A 155 7.48 10.09 -14.05
CA VAL A 155 7.34 10.97 -15.23
C VAL A 155 8.43 10.70 -16.26
N GLU A 156 9.66 10.43 -15.81
CA GLU A 156 10.77 10.07 -16.69
C GLU A 156 10.50 8.77 -17.46
N LYS A 157 9.93 7.75 -16.80
CA LYS A 157 9.54 6.48 -17.42
C LYS A 157 8.29 6.56 -18.31
N ALA A 158 7.47 7.58 -18.15
CA ALA A 158 6.21 7.69 -18.89
C ALA A 158 6.46 7.75 -20.41
N GLU A 159 5.84 6.85 -21.17
CA GLU A 159 6.00 6.78 -22.63
C GLU A 159 5.28 7.95 -23.31
N GLU A 160 4.06 8.23 -22.84
CA GLU A 160 3.21 9.28 -23.36
C GLU A 160 2.71 10.19 -22.25
N ILE A 161 2.81 11.50 -22.49
CA ILE A 161 2.33 12.55 -21.60
C ILE A 161 1.51 13.52 -22.47
N PHE A 162 0.27 13.77 -22.08
CA PHE A 162 -0.66 14.65 -22.80
C PHE A 162 -1.10 15.79 -21.89
N LEU A 163 -0.96 17.02 -22.37
CA LEU A 163 -1.43 18.25 -21.73
C LEU A 163 -2.70 18.75 -22.44
N PHE A 164 -3.71 19.13 -21.67
CA PHE A 164 -4.95 19.73 -22.17
C PHE A 164 -5.61 20.62 -21.12
N ARG A 165 -6.56 21.46 -21.55
CA ARG A 165 -7.37 22.28 -20.63
C ARG A 165 -8.37 21.40 -19.90
N ALA A 166 -8.66 21.73 -18.65
CA ALA A 166 -9.59 20.93 -17.86
C ALA A 166 -11.03 20.90 -18.39
N GLU A 167 -11.43 21.92 -19.14
CA GLU A 167 -12.73 21.99 -19.81
C GLU A 167 -12.84 21.05 -21.03
N ASP A 168 -11.72 20.51 -21.51
CA ASP A 168 -11.68 19.62 -22.66
C ASP A 168 -11.70 18.14 -22.24
N CYS A 169 -12.42 17.31 -23.01
CA CYS A 169 -12.38 15.86 -22.84
C CYS A 169 -11.04 15.29 -23.31
N PHE A 170 -10.52 14.30 -22.59
CA PHE A 170 -9.34 13.55 -23.02
C PHE A 170 -9.64 12.76 -24.30
N VAL A 171 -9.09 13.23 -25.42
CA VAL A 171 -9.18 12.60 -26.74
C VAL A 171 -7.78 12.60 -27.34
N PRO A 172 -7.04 11.46 -27.26
CA PRO A 172 -5.71 11.34 -27.85
C PRO A 172 -5.68 11.82 -29.30
N ASP A 173 -4.56 12.43 -29.70
CA ASP A 173 -4.29 12.96 -31.04
C ASP A 173 -5.24 14.07 -31.56
N SER A 174 -6.09 14.64 -30.71
CA SER A 174 -6.91 15.79 -31.10
C SER A 174 -6.13 17.11 -31.11
N GLU A 175 -6.64 18.10 -31.85
CA GLU A 175 -6.14 19.48 -31.87
C GLU A 175 -6.25 20.20 -30.52
N LYS A 176 -6.84 19.58 -29.49
CA LYS A 176 -6.90 20.11 -28.13
C LYS A 176 -5.84 19.53 -27.19
N MET A 177 -5.18 18.44 -27.61
CA MET A 177 -4.12 17.78 -26.83
C MET A 177 -2.73 18.24 -27.27
N VAL A 178 -1.85 18.54 -26.31
CA VAL A 178 -0.43 18.77 -26.57
C VAL A 178 0.35 17.57 -26.06
N LYS A 179 0.99 16.83 -26.97
CA LYS A 179 1.89 15.72 -26.59
C LYS A 179 3.20 16.30 -26.07
N ILE A 180 3.60 15.90 -24.87
CA ILE A 180 4.81 16.36 -24.19
C ILE A 180 5.93 15.33 -24.42
N THR A 181 6.90 15.68 -25.26
CA THR A 181 8.05 14.83 -25.62
C THR A 181 9.35 15.64 -25.66
N GLY A 182 10.50 14.96 -25.72
CA GLY A 182 11.81 15.59 -25.86
C GLY A 182 12.08 16.70 -24.84
N ASP A 183 12.50 17.87 -25.31
CA ASP A 183 12.81 19.03 -24.47
C ASP A 183 11.63 19.50 -23.60
N ALA A 184 10.38 19.33 -24.07
CA ALA A 184 9.21 19.68 -23.27
C ALA A 184 9.12 18.79 -22.02
N LYS A 185 9.40 17.49 -22.17
CA LYS A 185 9.45 16.55 -21.03
C LYS A 185 10.58 16.89 -20.07
N SER A 186 11.77 17.27 -20.56
CA SER A 186 12.88 17.71 -19.72
C SER A 186 12.55 18.98 -18.90
N GLN A 187 11.83 19.92 -19.50
CA GLN A 187 11.36 21.11 -18.79
C GLN A 187 10.28 20.78 -17.77
N LEU A 188 9.34 19.89 -18.08
CA LEU A 188 8.34 19.40 -17.11
C LEU A 188 9.03 18.79 -15.89
N LEU A 189 10.03 17.92 -16.08
CA LEU A 189 10.81 17.33 -14.99
C LEU A 189 11.50 18.41 -14.15
N THR A 190 12.02 19.46 -14.78
CA THR A 190 12.63 20.60 -14.07
C THR A 190 11.59 21.34 -13.21
N CYS A 191 10.38 21.58 -13.75
CA CYS A 191 9.29 22.19 -13.00
C CYS A 191 8.87 21.34 -11.80
N LEU A 192 8.72 20.03 -11.99
CA LEU A 192 8.34 19.09 -10.93
C LEU A 192 9.45 18.93 -9.87
N ALA A 193 10.72 19.07 -10.24
CA ALA A 193 11.84 18.99 -9.30
C ALA A 193 11.84 20.15 -8.29
N LEU A 194 11.33 21.31 -8.70
CA LEU A 194 11.17 22.49 -7.86
C LEU A 194 9.88 22.47 -7.01
N ALA A 195 8.97 21.53 -7.28
CA ALA A 195 7.73 21.43 -6.51
C ALA A 195 7.98 20.83 -5.11
N GLU A 196 7.09 21.18 -4.18
CA GLU A 196 7.08 20.68 -2.81
C GLU A 196 5.74 20.03 -2.50
N LYS A 197 5.77 18.85 -1.87
CA LYS A 197 4.57 18.15 -1.41
C LYS A 197 3.96 18.94 -0.25
N VAL A 198 2.65 19.12 -0.27
CA VAL A 198 1.91 19.86 0.77
C VAL A 198 1.03 18.87 1.52
N GLU A 199 1.32 18.68 2.81
CA GLU A 199 0.48 17.87 3.71
C GLU A 199 -0.58 18.75 4.39
N GLU A 200 -0.16 19.91 4.93
CA GLU A 200 -1.04 20.88 5.58
C GLU A 200 -0.65 22.31 5.17
N SER A 201 -1.63 23.12 4.76
CA SER A 201 -1.41 24.53 4.41
C SER A 201 -2.71 25.32 4.51
N SER A 202 -2.71 26.41 5.29
CA SER A 202 -3.85 27.32 5.41
C SER A 202 -4.27 27.90 4.07
N ASP A 203 -3.29 28.22 3.21
CA ASP A 203 -3.54 28.80 1.90
C ASP A 203 -4.21 27.79 0.97
N LEU A 204 -3.78 26.52 1.02
CA LEU A 204 -4.40 25.43 0.27
C LEU A 204 -5.81 25.15 0.79
N THR A 205 -6.01 25.15 2.11
CA THR A 205 -7.34 24.96 2.71
C THR A 205 -8.30 26.06 2.28
N ALA A 206 -7.88 27.33 2.33
CA ALA A 206 -8.70 28.45 1.88
C ALA A 206 -9.01 28.36 0.38
N LEU A 207 -8.02 27.98 -0.44
CA LEU A 207 -8.22 27.76 -1.87
C LEU A 207 -9.30 26.68 -2.13
N LEU A 208 -9.20 25.54 -1.47
CA LEU A 208 -10.11 24.41 -1.68
C LEU A 208 -11.53 24.65 -1.13
N LEU A 209 -11.64 25.21 0.08
CA LEU A 209 -12.93 25.32 0.79
C LEU A 209 -13.69 26.60 0.48
N GLU A 210 -12.99 27.73 0.29
CA GLU A 210 -13.65 29.04 0.19
C GLU A 210 -13.87 29.47 -1.25
N LYS A 211 -12.92 29.16 -2.14
CA LYS A 211 -12.99 29.60 -3.55
C LYS A 211 -13.70 28.60 -4.45
N GLY A 212 -13.65 27.31 -4.10
CA GLY A 212 -14.01 26.23 -5.01
C GLY A 212 -13.01 26.16 -6.16
N VAL A 213 -12.43 24.99 -6.40
CA VAL A 213 -11.35 24.85 -7.38
C VAL A 213 -11.78 23.94 -8.50
N GLU A 214 -11.92 24.53 -9.68
CA GLU A 214 -11.91 23.78 -10.94
C GLU A 214 -10.48 23.76 -11.46
N PRO A 215 -9.94 22.59 -11.84
CA PRO A 215 -8.65 22.52 -12.49
C PRO A 215 -8.60 23.40 -13.74
N LEU A 216 -7.43 23.94 -14.06
CA LEU A 216 -7.18 24.75 -15.24
C LEU A 216 -6.61 23.91 -16.39
N PHE A 217 -5.74 22.96 -16.04
CA PHE A 217 -5.09 22.04 -16.96
C PHE A 217 -4.99 20.65 -16.35
N HIS A 218 -4.94 19.66 -17.23
CA HIS A 218 -4.56 18.30 -16.89
C HIS A 218 -3.33 17.89 -17.67
N LEU A 219 -2.37 17.25 -16.98
CA LEU A 219 -1.39 16.39 -17.63
C LEU A 219 -1.71 14.94 -17.30
N THR A 220 -1.99 14.16 -18.34
CA THR A 220 -2.25 12.73 -18.21
C THR A 220 -1.07 11.96 -18.76
N PHE A 221 -0.57 10.97 -18.02
CA PHE A 221 0.51 10.11 -18.48
C PHE A 221 0.35 8.66 -18.06
N TYR A 222 0.96 7.78 -18.85
CA TYR A 222 0.90 6.33 -18.67
C TYR A 222 2.28 5.79 -18.39
N VAL A 223 2.35 4.89 -17.41
CA VAL A 223 3.55 4.13 -17.08
C VAL A 223 3.24 2.70 -17.44
N LYS A 224 4.07 2.10 -18.30
CA LYS A 224 3.87 0.74 -18.77
C LYS A 224 3.86 -0.23 -17.60
N GLU A 225 2.75 -0.93 -17.43
CA GLU A 225 2.61 -2.04 -16.50
C GLU A 225 2.66 -3.36 -17.28
N GLY A 226 3.09 -4.43 -16.63
CA GLY A 226 2.98 -5.79 -17.20
C GLY A 226 1.53 -6.28 -17.39
N VAL A 227 0.52 -5.40 -17.27
CA VAL A 227 -0.91 -5.71 -17.20
C VAL A 227 -1.67 -5.04 -18.34
N GLU A 228 -2.68 -5.73 -18.90
CA GLU A 228 -3.45 -5.35 -20.09
C GLU A 228 -4.26 -4.03 -20.03
N LYS A 229 -4.28 -3.31 -18.89
CA LYS A 229 -4.97 -2.01 -18.77
C LYS A 229 -4.09 -0.99 -18.07
N GLU A 230 -3.35 -0.22 -18.85
CA GLU A 230 -2.66 0.96 -18.36
C GLU A 230 -3.70 2.00 -17.92
N THR A 231 -3.75 2.26 -16.62
CA THR A 231 -4.59 3.34 -16.08
C THR A 231 -3.74 4.61 -15.93
N PRO A 232 -4.29 5.79 -16.26
CA PRO A 232 -3.51 7.02 -16.28
C PRO A 232 -3.15 7.50 -14.88
N ILE A 233 -2.05 8.25 -14.81
CA ILE A 233 -1.75 9.17 -13.73
C ILE A 233 -2.06 10.58 -14.22
N VAL A 234 -2.75 11.36 -13.39
CA VAL A 234 -3.26 12.69 -13.75
C VAL A 234 -2.68 13.73 -12.81
N LEU A 235 -2.00 14.72 -13.38
CA LEU A 235 -1.68 15.97 -12.71
C LEU A 235 -2.73 17.01 -13.04
N SER A 236 -3.32 17.65 -12.04
CA SER A 236 -4.33 18.70 -12.26
C SER A 236 -3.85 20.02 -11.70
N VAL A 237 -3.69 21.03 -12.57
CA VAL A 237 -3.27 22.37 -12.15
C VAL A 237 -4.46 23.09 -11.54
N LEU A 238 -4.37 23.43 -10.26
CA LEU A 238 -5.45 24.04 -9.49
C LEU A 238 -5.38 25.57 -9.50
N SER A 239 -4.17 26.11 -9.50
CA SER A 239 -3.90 27.55 -9.48
C SER A 239 -2.46 27.80 -9.97
N PRO A 240 -2.00 29.05 -10.06
CA PRO A 240 -0.59 29.34 -10.40
C PRO A 240 0.43 28.62 -9.53
N ASP A 241 0.10 28.42 -8.25
CA ASP A 241 1.03 27.90 -7.23
C ASP A 241 0.76 26.46 -6.83
N TYR A 242 -0.38 25.88 -7.21
CA TYR A 242 -0.80 24.57 -6.71
C TYR A 242 -1.26 23.63 -7.83
N PHE A 243 -0.88 22.37 -7.71
CA PHE A 243 -1.39 21.29 -8.54
C PHE A 243 -1.56 20.01 -7.71
N THR A 244 -2.32 19.07 -8.25
CA THR A 244 -2.52 17.76 -7.63
C THR A 244 -1.98 16.64 -8.48
N LEU A 245 -1.73 15.51 -7.84
CA LEU A 245 -1.48 14.23 -8.48
C LEU A 245 -2.53 13.22 -8.03
N MET A 246 -3.11 12.51 -8.99
CA MET A 246 -3.96 11.35 -8.75
C MET A 246 -3.50 10.19 -9.63
N ASP A 247 -3.13 9.08 -8.99
CA ASP A 247 -2.90 7.81 -9.69
C ASP A 247 -4.20 7.00 -9.70
N THR A 248 -4.75 6.78 -10.90
CA THR A 248 -6.05 6.10 -11.06
C THR A 248 -5.95 4.57 -11.06
N GLY A 249 -4.73 4.02 -11.00
CA GLY A 249 -4.49 2.58 -10.80
C GLY A 249 -4.76 2.11 -9.38
N PHE A 250 -4.71 3.03 -8.41
CA PHE A 250 -5.03 2.70 -7.03
C PHE A 250 -6.53 2.51 -6.84
N LEU A 251 -6.92 1.48 -6.07
CA LEU A 251 -8.34 1.23 -5.72
C LEU A 251 -8.92 2.42 -4.93
N ASN A 252 -8.14 2.96 -4.01
CA ASN A 252 -8.48 4.18 -3.29
C ASN A 252 -7.80 5.38 -3.95
N ARG A 253 -8.55 6.23 -4.63
CA ARG A 253 -8.02 7.35 -5.42
C ARG A 253 -7.73 8.57 -4.54
N ASN A 254 -6.65 8.49 -3.76
CA ASN A 254 -6.16 9.65 -3.03
C ASN A 254 -5.57 10.70 -3.98
N VAL A 255 -5.76 11.96 -3.61
CA VAL A 255 -5.22 13.13 -4.28
C VAL A 255 -4.07 13.67 -3.44
N ILE A 256 -2.91 13.85 -4.07
CA ILE A 256 -1.72 14.42 -3.45
C ILE A 256 -1.59 15.86 -3.88
N TYR A 257 -1.29 16.77 -2.97
CA TYR A 257 -1.14 18.19 -3.27
C TYR A 257 0.32 18.59 -3.34
N PHE A 258 0.63 19.45 -4.31
CA PHE A 258 1.96 20.03 -4.49
C PHE A 258 1.85 21.53 -4.67
N LYS A 259 2.83 22.24 -4.11
CA LYS A 259 3.10 23.64 -4.40
C LYS A 259 4.20 23.74 -5.45
N GLY A 260 3.96 24.49 -6.52
CA GLY A 260 4.93 24.68 -7.59
C GLY A 260 4.34 25.33 -8.86
N PHE A 261 5.23 25.75 -9.75
CA PHE A 261 4.91 26.60 -10.91
C PHE A 261 4.50 25.81 -12.17
N LEU A 262 3.67 24.78 -12.01
CA LEU A 262 3.24 23.94 -13.15
C LEU A 262 2.33 24.71 -14.12
N PHE A 263 1.61 25.72 -13.62
CA PHE A 263 0.73 26.56 -14.43
C PHE A 263 1.45 27.29 -15.56
N ASP A 264 2.58 27.94 -15.28
CA ASP A 264 3.34 28.70 -16.29
C ASP A 264 3.86 27.78 -17.39
N TYR A 265 4.33 26.58 -17.02
CA TYR A 265 4.72 25.54 -17.96
C TYR A 265 3.55 25.18 -18.90
N CYS A 266 2.37 24.90 -18.33
CA CYS A 266 1.18 24.56 -19.10
C CYS A 266 0.76 25.69 -20.06
N CYS A 267 0.72 26.94 -19.59
CA CYS A 267 0.39 28.09 -20.41
C CYS A 267 1.35 28.27 -21.59
N ASN A 268 2.65 28.11 -21.37
CA ASN A 268 3.66 28.23 -22.42
C ASN A 268 3.51 27.13 -23.48
N ARG A 269 3.23 25.90 -23.05
CA ARG A 269 3.05 24.76 -23.96
C ARG A 269 1.77 24.85 -24.78
N MET A 270 0.68 25.34 -24.19
CA MET A 270 -0.58 25.54 -24.91
C MET A 270 -0.54 26.69 -25.93
N LYS A 271 0.34 27.68 -25.75
CA LYS A 271 0.54 28.78 -26.71
C LYS A 271 1.47 28.42 -27.87
N ALA A 272 2.32 27.41 -27.68
CA ALA A 272 3.29 26.97 -28.68
C ALA A 272 2.72 25.93 -29.67
N LYS A 273 1.43 25.61 -29.56
CA LYS A 273 0.67 24.80 -30.52
C LYS A 273 0.20 25.67 -31.68
#